data_AF-A0A941S6R7-F1
#
_entry.id   AF-A0A941S6R7-F1
#
_cell.length_a   1.000
_cell.length_b   1.000
_cell.length_c   1.000
_cell.angle_alpha   90.00
_cell.angle_beta   90.00
_cell.angle_gamma   90.00
#
_symmetry.space_group_name_H-M   'P 1'
#
loop_
_entity.id
_entity.type
_entity.pdbx_description
1 polymer ?
#
loop_
_entity_poly.entity_id
_entity_poly.type
_entity_poly.pdbx_seq_one_letter_code
_entity_poly.pdbx_strand_id
1 'polypeptide(L)'
;MRVLCVAALGVGVVALAGCDSLREEAGLSKQSPDEFAVTTKAPLIIPPDFNLRPPSPGAAPLNQTDPTSSAELAMFNSADPATVAAQMPGNYSASEKMLLANAKAQNADPTVRAQLQSDERNMQGADPSFTDRILGSPAKAAPNAKGANEKSGGGWFDWF
;
A
#
# COMPACT_ATOMS: atom_id res chain seq x y z
N MET A 1 16.96 2.19 48.75
CA MET A 1 18.10 2.62 47.89
C MET A 1 18.64 1.46 47.04
N ARG A 2 19.21 0.40 47.64
CA ARG A 2 19.87 -0.70 46.91
C ARG A 2 18.99 -1.43 45.89
N VAL A 3 17.75 -1.76 46.25
CA VAL A 3 16.80 -2.47 45.37
C VAL A 3 16.35 -1.59 44.18
N LEU A 4 16.24 -0.28 44.39
CA LEU A 4 15.86 0.67 43.34
C LEU A 4 16.96 0.83 42.29
N CYS A 5 18.23 0.86 42.71
CA CYS A 5 19.38 0.89 41.81
C CYS A 5 19.50 -0.40 40.97
N VAL A 6 19.21 -1.55 41.56
CA VAL A 6 19.23 -2.84 40.85
C VAL A 6 18.08 -2.93 39.84
N ALA A 7 16.89 -2.44 40.20
CA ALA A 7 15.76 -2.37 39.26
C ALA A 7 16.04 -1.40 38.09
N ALA A 8 16.60 -0.22 38.36
CA ALA A 8 16.96 0.75 37.33
C ALA A 8 18.05 0.22 36.37
N LEU A 9 19.06 -0.49 36.90
CA LEU A 9 20.07 -1.16 36.08
C LEU A 9 19.48 -2.30 35.25
N GLY A 10 18.55 -3.08 35.82
CA GLY A 10 17.87 -4.16 35.10
C GLY A 10 17.05 -3.67 33.90
N VAL A 11 16.27 -2.58 34.09
CA VAL A 11 15.49 -1.96 33.00
C VAL A 11 16.41 -1.40 31.91
N GLY A 12 17.54 -0.80 32.29
CA GLY A 12 18.54 -0.33 31.33
C GLY A 12 19.07 -1.46 30.46
N VAL A 13 19.48 -2.59 31.05
CA VAL A 13 20.01 -3.73 30.29
C VAL A 13 18.99 -4.30 29.29
N VAL A 14 17.71 -4.36 29.66
CA VAL A 14 16.63 -4.83 28.77
C VAL A 14 16.38 -3.83 27.63
N ALA A 15 16.41 -2.52 27.92
CA ALA A 15 16.24 -1.49 26.90
C ALA A 15 17.39 -1.48 25.88
N LEU A 16 18.62 -1.71 26.31
CA LEU A 16 19.76 -1.83 25.39
C LEU A 16 19.71 -3.12 24.56
N ALA A 17 19.27 -4.25 25.14
CA ALA A 17 19.11 -5.51 24.40
C ALA A 17 18.01 -5.42 23.32
N GLY A 18 16.91 -4.72 23.60
CA GLY A 18 15.83 -4.49 22.62
C GLY A 18 16.25 -3.62 21.43
N CYS A 19 17.25 -2.75 21.61
CA CYS A 19 17.74 -1.85 20.56
C CYS A 19 18.47 -2.62 19.43
N ASP A 20 19.15 -3.71 19.76
CA ASP A 20 19.83 -4.57 18.78
C ASP A 20 18.82 -5.37 17.95
N SER A 21 17.76 -5.88 18.59
CA SER A 21 16.67 -6.59 17.90
C SER A 21 15.86 -5.67 16.98
N LEU A 22 15.54 -4.45 17.42
CA LEU A 22 14.90 -3.44 16.57
C LEU A 22 15.77 -3.03 15.38
N ARG A 23 17.10 -3.02 15.54
CA ARG A 23 18.05 -2.67 14.48
C ARG A 23 18.08 -3.71 13.35
N GLU A 24 17.93 -4.98 13.71
CA GLU A 24 17.83 -6.10 12.78
C GLU A 24 16.49 -6.07 12.01
N GLU A 25 15.36 -5.91 12.71
CA GLU A 25 14.03 -5.86 12.09
C GLU A 25 13.79 -4.58 11.27
N ALA A 26 14.40 -3.46 11.66
CA ALA A 26 14.36 -2.22 10.90
C ALA A 26 15.27 -2.26 9.65
N GLY A 27 15.98 -3.36 9.39
CA GLY A 27 16.85 -3.53 8.23
C GLY A 27 18.09 -2.61 8.24
N LEU A 28 18.46 -2.10 9.42
CA LEU A 28 19.68 -1.31 9.61
C LEU A 28 20.93 -2.21 9.78
N SER A 29 20.74 -3.52 9.92
CA SER A 29 21.81 -4.50 9.76
C SER A 29 22.15 -4.65 8.28
N LYS A 30 23.45 -4.65 7.96
CA LYS A 30 23.94 -4.75 6.60
C LYS A 30 23.88 -6.21 6.15
N GLN A 31 22.72 -6.65 5.69
CA GLN A 31 22.59 -7.91 4.97
C GLN A 31 22.98 -7.68 3.50
N SER A 32 24.29 -7.75 3.21
CA SER A 32 24.76 -7.67 1.82
C SER A 32 24.17 -8.85 1.03
N PRO A 33 23.53 -8.62 -0.13
CA PRO A 33 23.05 -9.70 -0.97
C PRO A 33 24.22 -10.61 -1.38
N ASP A 34 24.04 -11.92 -1.28
CA ASP A 34 25.07 -12.91 -1.59
C ASP A 34 25.51 -12.79 -3.06
N GLU A 35 26.67 -12.18 -3.28
CA GLU A 35 27.27 -12.01 -4.60
C GLU A 35 27.67 -13.34 -5.28
N PHE A 36 27.60 -14.46 -4.57
CA PHE A 36 27.84 -15.81 -5.11
C PHE A 36 26.55 -16.64 -5.23
N ALA A 37 25.37 -16.03 -5.06
CA ALA A 37 24.10 -16.72 -5.25
C ALA A 37 23.96 -17.21 -6.72
N VAL A 38 24.22 -18.50 -6.93
CA VAL A 38 24.10 -19.14 -8.24
C VAL A 38 22.63 -19.29 -8.58
N THR A 39 22.16 -18.53 -9.57
CA THR A 39 20.84 -18.77 -10.18
C THR A 39 20.82 -20.14 -10.84
N THR A 40 19.92 -21.00 -10.39
CA THR A 40 19.69 -22.31 -11.00
C THR A 40 19.06 -22.13 -12.37
N LYS A 41 19.75 -22.53 -13.42
CA LYS A 41 19.18 -22.65 -14.76
C LYS A 41 18.31 -23.91 -14.84
N ALA A 42 17.24 -23.85 -15.63
CA ALA A 42 16.40 -25.01 -15.87
C ALA A 42 17.24 -26.19 -16.42
N PRO A 43 16.96 -27.44 -15.99
CA PRO A 43 17.69 -28.61 -16.45
C PRO A 43 17.56 -28.79 -17.97
N LEU A 44 18.67 -29.15 -18.64
CA LEU A 44 18.66 -29.46 -20.07
C LEU A 44 18.02 -30.84 -20.30
N ILE A 45 16.78 -30.85 -20.78
CA ILE A 45 16.10 -32.05 -21.27
C ILE A 45 16.20 -32.06 -22.78
N ILE A 46 16.74 -33.13 -23.35
CA ILE A 46 16.80 -33.33 -24.79
C ILE A 46 15.40 -33.78 -25.25
N PRO A 47 14.68 -33.00 -26.07
CA PRO A 47 13.39 -33.42 -26.58
C PRO A 47 13.53 -34.63 -27.52
N PRO A 48 12.57 -35.57 -27.52
CA PRO A 48 12.60 -36.75 -28.39
C PRO A 48 12.49 -36.42 -29.89
N ASP A 49 12.06 -35.21 -30.24
CA ASP A 49 11.97 -34.73 -31.61
C ASP A 49 12.98 -33.61 -31.90
N PHE A 50 13.99 -33.94 -32.71
CA PHE A 50 15.00 -33.02 -33.25
C PHE A 50 14.50 -32.24 -34.49
N ASN A 51 13.22 -32.38 -34.87
CA ASN A 51 12.62 -31.74 -36.05
C ASN A 51 12.27 -30.25 -35.85
N LEU A 52 12.73 -29.64 -34.76
CA LEU A 52 12.59 -28.20 -34.58
C LEU A 52 13.62 -27.47 -35.43
N ARG A 53 13.19 -26.41 -36.12
CA ARG A 53 14.11 -25.49 -36.79
C ARG A 53 15.13 -25.02 -35.75
N PRO A 54 16.45 -25.19 -35.99
CA PRO A 54 17.46 -24.73 -35.05
C PRO A 54 17.21 -23.25 -34.73
N PRO A 55 17.23 -22.85 -33.45
CA PRO A 55 17.13 -21.44 -33.11
C PRO A 55 18.25 -20.68 -33.82
N SER A 56 17.94 -19.51 -34.38
CA SER A 56 18.95 -18.70 -35.05
C SER A 56 20.10 -18.43 -34.08
N PRO A 57 21.36 -18.58 -34.49
CA PRO A 57 22.50 -18.22 -33.65
C PRO A 57 22.30 -16.79 -33.11
N GLY A 58 22.33 -16.63 -31.78
CA GLY A 58 22.13 -15.35 -31.11
C GLY A 58 20.68 -14.98 -30.77
N ALA A 59 19.68 -15.82 -31.06
CA ALA A 59 18.30 -15.58 -30.62
C ALA A 59 18.17 -15.75 -29.09
N ALA A 60 17.38 -14.88 -28.45
CA ALA A 60 17.09 -14.97 -27.03
C ALA A 60 16.42 -16.33 -26.69
N PRO A 61 16.81 -17.00 -25.59
CA PRO A 61 16.22 -18.28 -25.22
C PRO A 61 14.71 -18.14 -24.95
N LEU A 62 13.88 -18.93 -25.63
CA LEU A 62 12.42 -18.88 -25.46
C LEU A 62 11.93 -19.48 -24.13
N ASN A 63 12.77 -20.29 -23.48
CA ASN A 63 12.44 -21.01 -22.24
C ASN A 63 13.05 -20.39 -20.97
N GLN A 64 13.70 -19.22 -21.07
CA GLN A 64 14.27 -18.54 -19.91
C GLN A 64 13.57 -17.20 -19.72
N THR A 65 12.72 -17.10 -18.70
CA THR A 65 12.25 -15.82 -18.19
C THR A 65 13.40 -15.13 -17.45
N ASP A 66 13.65 -13.87 -17.77
CA ASP A 66 14.63 -13.05 -17.05
C ASP A 66 14.23 -12.97 -15.56
N PRO A 67 15.15 -13.25 -14.61
CA PRO A 67 14.86 -13.13 -13.19
C PRO A 67 14.33 -11.75 -12.81
N THR A 68 14.80 -10.69 -13.48
CA THR A 68 14.35 -9.30 -13.27
C THR A 68 12.88 -9.15 -13.65
N SER A 69 12.48 -9.70 -14.81
CA SER A 69 11.09 -9.69 -15.25
C SER A 69 10.19 -10.50 -14.31
N SER A 70 10.68 -11.62 -13.77
CA SER A 70 9.92 -12.42 -12.81
C SER A 70 9.72 -11.70 -11.46
N ALA A 71 10.72 -10.94 -11.00
CA ALA A 71 10.64 -10.16 -9.77
C ALA A 71 9.71 -8.95 -9.92
N GLU A 72 9.76 -8.26 -11.06
CA GLU A 72 8.81 -7.18 -11.39
C GLU A 72 7.37 -7.71 -11.40
N LEU A 73 7.14 -8.88 -12.01
CA LEU A 73 5.81 -9.48 -12.08
C LEU A 73 5.26 -9.86 -10.69
N ALA A 74 6.14 -10.33 -9.79
CA ALA A 74 5.81 -10.61 -8.39
C ALA A 74 5.57 -9.33 -7.57
N MET A 75 6.37 -8.29 -7.74
CA MET A 75 6.18 -6.99 -7.06
C MET A 75 4.90 -6.30 -7.48
N PHE A 76 4.62 -6.27 -8.78
CA PHE A 76 3.46 -5.56 -9.32
C PHE A 76 2.19 -6.40 -9.35
N ASN A 77 2.24 -7.66 -8.84
CA ASN A 77 1.15 -8.64 -8.89
C ASN A 77 0.34 -8.51 -10.18
N SER A 78 1.06 -8.46 -11.30
CA SER A 78 0.46 -8.22 -12.62
C SER A 78 -0.14 -9.53 -13.09
N ALA A 79 -1.30 -9.88 -12.51
CA ALA A 79 -2.11 -10.98 -12.97
C ALA A 79 -2.35 -10.82 -14.47
N ASP A 80 -2.26 -11.93 -15.21
CA ASP A 80 -2.51 -11.99 -16.65
C ASP A 80 -3.78 -11.18 -16.98
N PRO A 81 -3.71 -10.21 -17.91
CA PRO A 81 -4.86 -9.37 -18.26
C PRO A 81 -6.11 -10.18 -18.63
N ALA A 82 -5.95 -11.41 -19.13
CA ALA A 82 -7.08 -12.31 -19.39
C ALA A 82 -7.80 -12.77 -18.11
N THR A 83 -7.06 -13.06 -17.05
CA THR A 83 -7.61 -13.47 -15.75
C THR A 83 -8.28 -12.31 -15.02
N VAL A 84 -7.66 -11.12 -15.09
CA VAL A 84 -8.21 -9.87 -14.56
C VAL A 84 -9.50 -9.49 -15.29
N ALA A 85 -9.53 -9.59 -16.62
CA ALA A 85 -10.72 -9.29 -17.42
C ALA A 85 -11.90 -10.21 -17.07
N ALA A 86 -11.63 -11.49 -16.77
CA ALA A 86 -12.68 -12.45 -16.38
C ALA A 86 -13.29 -12.14 -15.00
N GLN A 87 -12.48 -11.64 -14.07
CA GLN A 87 -12.90 -11.34 -12.69
C GLN A 87 -13.43 -9.91 -12.52
N MET A 88 -13.36 -9.07 -13.56
CA MET A 88 -13.76 -7.66 -13.49
C MET A 88 -15.28 -7.50 -13.31
N PRO A 89 -15.73 -6.84 -12.22
CA PRO A 89 -17.14 -6.60 -11.95
C PRO A 89 -17.70 -5.52 -12.90
N GLY A 90 -18.99 -5.64 -13.23
CA GLY A 90 -19.69 -4.68 -14.09
C GLY A 90 -20.14 -5.26 -15.44
N ASN A 91 -21.07 -4.55 -16.07
CA ASN A 91 -21.72 -4.95 -17.32
C ASN A 91 -20.97 -4.41 -18.55
N TYR A 92 -19.68 -4.77 -18.67
CA TYR A 92 -18.82 -4.37 -19.78
C TYR A 92 -18.71 -5.46 -20.83
N SER A 93 -18.48 -5.07 -22.09
CA SER A 93 -18.18 -6.01 -23.17
C SER A 93 -16.85 -6.76 -22.93
N ALA A 94 -16.69 -7.95 -23.52
CA ALA A 94 -15.46 -8.73 -23.37
C ALA A 94 -14.20 -7.94 -23.80
N SER A 95 -14.32 -7.17 -24.89
CA SER A 95 -13.27 -6.29 -25.39
C SER A 95 -12.93 -5.14 -24.44
N GLU A 96 -13.93 -4.52 -23.79
CA GLU A 96 -13.67 -3.48 -22.78
C GLU A 96 -12.97 -4.04 -21.57
N LYS A 97 -13.40 -5.21 -21.07
CA LYS A 97 -12.73 -5.85 -19.93
C LYS A 97 -11.25 -6.13 -20.21
N MET A 98 -10.92 -6.57 -21.43
CA MET A 98 -9.52 -6.74 -21.84
C MET A 98 -8.76 -5.43 -21.93
N LEU A 99 -9.38 -4.36 -22.46
CA LEU A 99 -8.74 -3.05 -22.52
C LEU A 99 -8.49 -2.47 -21.12
N LEU A 100 -9.46 -2.60 -20.21
CA LEU A 100 -9.37 -2.15 -18.82
C LEU A 100 -8.33 -2.95 -18.03
N ALA A 101 -8.25 -4.26 -18.25
CA ALA A 101 -7.23 -5.12 -17.66
C ALA A 101 -5.81 -4.74 -18.15
N ASN A 102 -5.66 -4.44 -19.45
CA ASN A 102 -4.39 -3.92 -19.99
C ASN A 102 -4.04 -2.52 -19.44
N ALA A 103 -5.06 -1.68 -19.24
CA ALA A 103 -4.91 -0.36 -18.63
C ALA A 103 -4.68 -0.41 -17.10
N LYS A 104 -4.61 -1.61 -16.51
CA LYS A 104 -4.46 -1.85 -15.06
C LYS A 104 -5.55 -1.18 -14.20
N ALA A 105 -6.76 -0.99 -14.75
CA ALA A 105 -7.85 -0.29 -14.08
C ALA A 105 -8.62 -1.15 -13.06
N GLN A 106 -8.18 -2.37 -12.77
CA GLN A 106 -8.88 -3.30 -11.86
C GLN A 106 -9.00 -2.82 -10.41
N ASN A 107 -8.10 -1.95 -9.95
CA ASN A 107 -8.08 -1.43 -8.58
C ASN A 107 -8.74 -0.05 -8.45
N ALA A 108 -9.42 0.43 -9.50
CA ALA A 108 -10.13 1.70 -9.43
C ALA A 108 -11.37 1.55 -8.53
N ASP A 109 -11.40 2.29 -7.42
CA ASP A 109 -12.55 2.31 -6.52
C ASP A 109 -13.75 2.99 -7.22
N PRO A 110 -14.89 2.28 -7.39
CA PRO A 110 -16.05 2.81 -8.09
C PRO A 110 -16.73 3.98 -7.34
N THR A 111 -16.46 4.14 -6.04
CA THR A 111 -17.09 5.15 -5.18
C THR A 111 -16.36 6.49 -5.18
N VAL A 112 -15.13 6.57 -5.73
CA VAL A 112 -14.31 7.79 -5.74
C VAL A 112 -15.04 9.00 -6.32
N ARG A 113 -15.86 8.80 -7.36
CA ARG A 113 -16.65 9.91 -7.94
C ARG A 113 -17.74 10.39 -6.98
N ALA A 114 -18.38 9.48 -6.25
CA ALA A 114 -19.41 9.85 -5.28
C ALA A 114 -18.78 10.58 -4.08
N GLN A 115 -17.61 10.13 -3.62
CA GLN A 115 -16.86 10.80 -2.56
C GLN A 115 -16.35 12.18 -2.99
N LEU A 116 -15.80 12.31 -4.20
CA LEU A 116 -15.38 13.60 -4.74
C LEU A 116 -16.56 14.58 -4.84
N GLN A 117 -17.73 14.10 -5.29
CA GLN A 117 -18.93 14.92 -5.34
C GLN A 117 -19.46 15.34 -3.96
N SER A 118 -19.28 14.53 -2.91
CA SER A 118 -19.61 14.93 -1.54
C SER A 118 -18.61 15.95 -1.00
N ASP A 119 -17.33 15.77 -1.31
CA ASP A 119 -16.27 16.69 -0.89
C ASP A 119 -16.43 18.05 -1.57
N GLU A 120 -16.71 18.08 -2.87
CA GLU A 120 -17.01 19.31 -3.61
C GLU A 120 -18.24 20.04 -3.05
N ARG A 121 -19.30 19.30 -2.70
CA ARG A 121 -20.51 19.88 -2.09
C ARG A 121 -20.22 20.47 -0.70
N ASN A 122 -19.39 19.81 0.10
CA ASN A 122 -18.96 20.34 1.40
C ASN A 122 -18.13 21.62 1.24
N MET A 123 -17.24 21.67 0.25
CA MET A 123 -16.42 22.86 -0.03
C MET A 123 -17.25 24.03 -0.57
N GLN A 124 -18.28 23.76 -1.39
CA GLN A 124 -19.18 24.80 -1.89
C GLN A 124 -20.15 25.34 -0.82
N GLY A 125 -20.48 24.54 0.19
CA GLY A 125 -21.32 24.95 1.33
C GLY A 125 -20.58 25.69 2.45
N ALA A 126 -19.24 25.78 2.37
CA ALA A 126 -18.39 26.22 3.47
C ALA A 126 -17.68 27.56 3.20
N ASP A 127 -18.41 28.62 2.87
CA ASP A 127 -18.01 29.98 3.29
C ASP A 127 -19.18 31.00 3.25
N PRO A 128 -20.12 30.95 4.21
CA PRO A 128 -21.10 32.03 4.34
C PRO A 128 -20.44 33.35 4.75
N SER A 129 -19.22 33.34 5.30
CA SER A 129 -18.56 34.52 5.86
C SER A 129 -18.14 35.53 4.80
N PHE A 130 -17.72 35.05 3.62
CA PHE A 130 -17.40 35.91 2.49
C PHE A 130 -18.65 36.62 1.94
N THR A 131 -19.74 35.88 1.74
CA THR A 131 -21.01 36.43 1.26
C THR A 131 -21.64 37.38 2.28
N ASP A 132 -21.58 37.06 3.58
CA ASP A 132 -22.08 37.90 4.67
C ASP A 132 -21.30 39.22 4.79
N ARG A 133 -19.98 39.18 4.54
CA ARG A 133 -19.09 40.36 4.49
C ARG A 133 -19.36 41.29 3.31
N ILE A 134 -19.78 40.75 2.15
CA ILE A 134 -20.15 41.57 0.98
C ILE A 134 -21.57 42.13 1.12
N LEU A 135 -22.51 41.34 1.64
CA LEU A 135 -23.90 41.77 1.81
C LEU A 135 -24.11 42.68 3.03
N GLY A 136 -23.07 42.96 3.81
CA GLY A 136 -23.14 43.80 5.02
C GLY A 136 -24.15 43.27 6.04
N SER A 137 -24.44 41.97 5.99
CA SER A 137 -25.44 41.35 6.82
C SER A 137 -24.85 41.14 8.22
N PRO A 138 -25.58 41.46 9.31
CA PRO A 138 -25.06 41.25 10.65
C PRO A 138 -24.95 39.76 10.88
N ALA A 139 -23.73 39.28 11.15
CA ALA A 139 -23.38 37.89 11.41
C ALA A 139 -24.50 37.16 12.15
N LYS A 140 -25.22 36.30 11.42
CA LYS A 140 -26.32 35.53 12.00
C LYS A 140 -25.69 34.47 12.89
N ALA A 141 -25.85 34.64 14.21
CA ALA A 141 -25.41 33.67 15.20
C ALA A 141 -25.86 32.26 14.79
N ALA A 142 -24.90 31.34 14.69
CA ALA A 142 -25.15 29.95 14.34
C ALA A 142 -26.25 29.37 15.25
N PRO A 143 -27.27 28.69 14.71
CA PRO A 143 -28.31 28.08 15.51
C PRO A 143 -27.72 26.89 16.29
N ASN A 144 -27.40 27.21 17.53
CA ASN A 144 -27.58 26.41 18.74
C ASN A 144 -26.92 25.03 18.83
N ALA A 145 -26.08 24.96 19.86
CA ALA A 145 -25.76 23.79 20.65
C ALA A 145 -26.92 22.78 20.77
N LYS A 146 -26.63 21.51 20.48
CA LYS A 146 -27.29 20.37 21.10
C LYS A 146 -26.28 19.25 21.33
N GLY A 147 -26.13 18.86 22.60
CA GLY A 147 -25.74 17.50 22.97
C GLY A 147 -24.39 17.29 23.64
N ALA A 148 -23.86 18.22 24.43
CA ALA A 148 -22.84 17.87 25.42
C ALA A 148 -23.53 17.19 26.61
N ASN A 149 -23.62 15.86 26.57
CA ASN A 149 -23.98 15.05 27.73
C ASN A 149 -22.82 15.14 28.72
N GLU A 150 -23.02 15.96 29.75
CA GLU A 150 -22.15 16.02 30.91
C GLU A 150 -22.36 14.76 31.76
N LYS A 151 -21.51 13.76 31.52
CA LYS A 151 -21.12 12.75 32.51
C LYS A 151 -19.59 12.71 32.49
N SER A 152 -18.98 13.45 33.41
CA SER A 152 -18.58 12.96 34.72
C SER A 152 -17.28 12.15 34.64
N GLY A 153 -16.22 12.77 35.17
CA GLY A 153 -15.17 12.09 35.95
C GLY A 153 -14.05 11.43 35.17
N GLY A 154 -12.91 12.11 35.07
CA GLY A 154 -11.64 11.50 34.67
C GLY A 154 -10.62 12.54 34.21
N GLY A 155 -10.18 13.39 35.15
CA GLY A 155 -9.20 14.44 34.87
C GLY A 155 -7.78 13.87 34.71
N TRP A 156 -6.98 14.52 33.87
CA TRP A 156 -5.57 14.24 33.52
C TRP A 156 -4.57 14.33 34.71
N PHE A 157 -5.05 14.36 35.96
CA PHE A 157 -4.25 14.19 37.18
C PHE A 157 -4.30 12.75 37.73
N ASP A 158 -5.08 11.85 37.13
CA ASP A 158 -5.08 10.41 37.48
C ASP A 158 -3.86 9.63 36.94
N TRP A 159 -2.93 10.32 36.27
CA TRP A 159 -1.68 9.75 35.73
C TRP A 159 -0.45 10.53 36.23
N PHE A 160 -0.41 10.95 37.49
CA PHE A 160 0.80 11.44 38.15
C PHE A 160 0.68 11.26 39.66
#